data_AF-A0A8X6TW17-F1
#
_entry.id   AF-A0A8X6TW17-F1
#
_cell.length_a   1.000
_cell.length_b   1.000
_cell.length_c   1.000
_cell.angle_alpha   90.00
_cell.angle_beta   90.00
_cell.angle_gamma   90.00
#
_symmetry.space_group_name_H-M   'P 1'
#
loop_
_entity.id
_entity.type
_entity.pdbx_description
1 polymer ?
#
loop_
_entity_poly.entity_id
_entity_poly.type
_entity_poly.pdbx_seq_one_letter_code
_entity_poly.pdbx_strand_id
1 'polypeptide(L)'
;MSCVKNTSSQILKNLQPAKDKRSKLIKSKESVDKFTSIINLVPKLKEYVEDGNFLTAAQHYLRNKYLLEQYQHSQSFKGIMEESKDIIWYIQGKLKNRLDCLLYNSEEISATLNLILELGEVKEDFLHEFLLISKDNLNQILLKIKDNYLIENDDIEASVDYKIFGCSDLSCKYLDILSKTINIVRRVFLREEVSFCGSSVLTNFVTTILARLFTRLVLIIWKYF
;
A
#
# COMPACT_ATOMS: atom_id res chain seq x y z
N MET A 1 45.80 -43.82 29.09
CA MET A 1 44.97 -42.77 28.44
C MET A 1 43.66 -43.30 27.84
N SER A 2 42.98 -44.28 28.46
CA SER A 2 41.70 -44.85 27.95
C SER A 2 40.47 -44.50 28.81
N CYS A 3 40.66 -44.18 30.10
CA CYS A 3 39.57 -43.95 31.05
C CYS A 3 38.76 -42.66 30.75
N VAL A 4 39.43 -41.59 30.29
CA VAL A 4 38.79 -40.29 29.98
C VAL A 4 37.91 -40.36 28.72
N LYS A 5 38.23 -41.24 27.76
CA LYS A 5 37.41 -41.44 26.55
C LYS A 5 36.12 -42.22 26.84
N ASN A 6 36.16 -43.16 27.79
CA ASN A 6 34.98 -43.94 28.18
C ASN A 6 33.99 -43.11 29.01
N THR A 7 34.46 -42.24 29.91
CA THR A 7 33.58 -41.35 30.66
C THR A 7 32.98 -40.26 29.78
N SER A 8 33.75 -39.67 28.85
CA SER A 8 33.22 -38.67 27.91
C SER A 8 32.15 -39.23 26.98
N SER A 9 32.33 -40.44 26.45
CA SER A 9 31.34 -41.10 25.58
C SER A 9 30.07 -41.53 26.32
N GLN A 10 30.16 -41.92 27.60
CA GLN A 10 29.00 -42.17 28.45
C GLN A 10 28.23 -40.89 28.81
N ILE A 11 28.92 -39.78 29.07
CA ILE A 11 28.30 -38.47 29.30
C ILE A 11 27.54 -38.00 28.05
N LEU A 12 28.12 -38.15 26.87
CA LEU A 12 27.47 -37.85 25.58
C LEU A 12 26.23 -38.73 25.34
N LYS A 13 26.32 -40.04 25.60
CA LYS A 13 25.17 -40.97 25.50
C LYS A 13 24.04 -40.64 26.47
N ASN A 14 24.33 -40.07 27.63
CA ASN A 14 23.30 -39.68 28.61
C ASN A 14 22.68 -38.30 28.33
N LEU A 15 23.37 -37.41 27.62
CA LEU A 15 22.86 -36.09 27.22
C LEU A 15 22.02 -36.13 25.93
N GLN A 16 22.28 -37.07 25.03
CA GLN A 16 21.55 -37.23 23.76
C GLN A 16 20.03 -37.43 23.97
N PRO A 17 19.56 -38.33 24.86
CA PRO A 17 18.14 -38.55 25.11
C PRO A 17 17.44 -37.32 25.71
N ALA A 18 18.16 -36.51 26.50
CA ALA A 18 17.67 -35.25 27.04
C ALA A 18 17.55 -34.17 25.94
N LYS A 19 18.52 -34.10 25.02
CA LYS A 19 18.45 -33.26 23.81
C LYS A 19 17.30 -33.69 22.89
N ASP A 20 17.05 -34.99 22.75
CA ASP A 20 15.98 -35.54 21.93
C ASP A 20 14.59 -35.32 22.56
N LYS A 21 14.47 -35.42 23.88
CA LYS A 21 13.23 -35.05 24.59
C LYS A 21 12.97 -33.55 24.49
N ARG A 22 14.00 -32.71 24.66
CA ARG A 22 13.89 -31.25 24.53
C ARG A 22 13.53 -30.85 23.10
N SER A 23 14.13 -31.47 22.09
CA SER A 23 13.79 -31.21 20.68
C SER A 23 12.36 -31.67 20.33
N LYS A 24 11.88 -32.79 20.87
CA LYS A 24 10.48 -33.24 20.72
C LYS A 24 9.48 -32.31 21.41
N LEU A 25 9.78 -31.83 22.62
CA LEU A 25 8.96 -30.84 23.33
C LEU A 25 8.93 -29.50 22.62
N ILE A 26 10.09 -29.04 22.11
CA ILE A 26 10.18 -27.82 21.29
C ILE A 26 9.35 -27.97 20.02
N LYS A 27 9.50 -29.07 19.27
CA LYS A 27 8.69 -29.33 18.06
C LYS A 27 7.19 -29.39 18.34
N SER A 28 6.81 -29.98 19.48
CA SER A 28 5.41 -30.01 19.92
C SER A 28 4.90 -28.59 20.23
N LYS A 29 5.68 -27.81 21.00
CA LYS A 29 5.35 -26.42 21.34
C LYS A 29 5.29 -25.53 20.09
N GLU A 30 6.27 -25.61 19.20
CA GLU A 30 6.28 -24.88 17.92
C GLU A 30 5.08 -25.23 17.04
N SER A 31 4.64 -26.48 17.04
CA SER A 31 3.44 -26.89 16.31
C SER A 31 2.17 -26.31 16.93
N VAL A 32 2.07 -26.35 18.27
CA VAL A 32 0.94 -25.75 19.00
C VAL A 32 0.90 -24.23 18.82
N ASP A 33 2.04 -23.55 18.85
CA ASP A 33 2.13 -22.10 18.65
C ASP A 33 1.72 -21.70 17.22
N LYS A 34 2.10 -22.50 16.21
CA LYS A 34 1.65 -22.33 14.81
C LYS A 34 0.14 -22.54 14.65
N PHE A 35 -0.40 -23.60 15.23
CA PHE A 35 -1.85 -23.86 15.19
C PHE A 35 -2.65 -22.76 15.90
N THR A 36 -2.17 -22.34 17.08
CA THR A 36 -2.78 -21.25 17.85
C THR A 36 -2.76 -19.94 17.05
N SER A 37 -1.68 -19.69 16.29
CA SER A 37 -1.58 -18.51 15.42
C SER A 37 -2.59 -18.52 14.28
N ILE A 38 -2.81 -19.67 13.63
CA ILE A 38 -3.79 -19.83 12.54
C ILE A 38 -5.22 -19.69 13.07
N ILE A 39 -5.54 -20.33 14.19
CA ILE A 39 -6.87 -20.27 14.80
C ILE A 39 -7.20 -18.84 15.27
N ASN A 40 -6.21 -18.14 15.85
CA ASN A 40 -6.39 -16.77 16.32
C ASN A 40 -6.28 -15.71 15.22
N LEU A 41 -5.99 -16.10 13.97
CA LEU A 41 -5.81 -15.14 12.88
C LEU A 41 -7.10 -14.38 12.59
N VAL A 42 -8.21 -15.10 12.35
CA VAL A 42 -9.50 -14.50 12.01
C VAL A 42 -10.04 -13.61 13.13
N PRO A 43 -10.10 -14.05 14.40
CA PRO A 43 -10.54 -13.20 15.51
C PRO A 43 -9.75 -11.89 15.60
N LYS A 44 -8.42 -11.96 15.49
CA LYS A 44 -7.56 -10.76 15.52
C LYS A 44 -7.76 -9.85 14.32
N LEU A 45 -7.97 -10.41 13.13
CA LEU A 45 -8.27 -9.60 11.95
C LEU A 45 -9.61 -8.87 12.10
N LYS A 46 -10.62 -9.52 12.68
CA LYS A 46 -11.90 -8.86 12.99
C LYS A 46 -11.71 -7.74 14.02
N GLU A 47 -10.97 -7.99 15.09
CA GLU A 47 -10.63 -6.97 16.10
C GLU A 47 -9.96 -5.74 15.45
N TYR A 48 -8.93 -5.93 14.62
CA TYR A 48 -8.29 -4.81 13.93
C TYR A 48 -9.21 -4.09 12.94
N VAL A 49 -10.15 -4.80 12.32
CA VAL A 49 -11.15 -4.21 11.42
C VAL A 49 -12.17 -3.37 12.20
N GLU A 50 -12.62 -3.85 13.35
CA GLU A 50 -13.52 -3.13 14.25
C GLU A 50 -12.86 -1.85 14.80
N ASP A 51 -11.58 -1.92 15.13
CA ASP A 51 -10.77 -0.76 15.55
C ASP A 51 -10.42 0.20 14.40
N GLY A 52 -10.74 -0.14 13.15
CA GLY A 52 -10.37 0.65 11.95
C GLY A 52 -8.87 0.63 11.62
N ASN A 53 -8.08 -0.25 12.25
CA ASN A 53 -6.64 -0.38 12.09
C ASN A 53 -6.26 -1.28 10.89
N PHE A 54 -6.70 -0.90 9.69
CA PHE A 54 -6.56 -1.70 8.47
C PHE A 54 -5.11 -2.01 8.06
N LEU A 55 -4.17 -1.08 8.31
CA LEU A 55 -2.74 -1.30 8.04
C LEU A 55 -2.16 -2.41 8.91
N THR A 56 -2.45 -2.36 10.22
CA THR A 56 -2.01 -3.38 11.18
C THR A 56 -2.65 -4.73 10.88
N ALA A 57 -3.93 -4.74 10.49
CA ALA A 57 -4.63 -5.95 10.07
C ALA A 57 -3.94 -6.64 8.89
N ALA A 58 -3.64 -5.89 7.83
CA ALA A 58 -2.95 -6.41 6.66
C ALA A 58 -1.54 -6.94 6.98
N GLN A 59 -0.75 -6.21 7.78
CA GLN A 59 0.56 -6.68 8.23
C GLN A 59 0.47 -7.96 9.06
N HIS A 60 -0.53 -8.05 9.94
CA HIS A 60 -0.77 -9.25 10.73
C HIS A 60 -1.11 -10.45 9.84
N TYR A 61 -1.92 -10.25 8.79
CA TYR A 61 -2.19 -11.30 7.80
C TYR A 61 -0.93 -11.71 7.04
N LEU A 62 -0.16 -10.76 6.51
CA LEU A 62 1.07 -11.07 5.75
C LEU A 62 2.08 -11.88 6.57
N ARG A 63 2.21 -11.59 7.88
CA ARG A 63 3.03 -12.38 8.81
C ARG A 63 2.53 -13.82 8.98
N ASN A 64 1.25 -14.09 8.79
CA ASN A 64 0.66 -15.42 8.95
C ASN A 64 0.37 -16.11 7.59
N LYS A 65 0.53 -15.41 6.47
CA LYS A 65 0.26 -15.93 5.11
C LYS A 65 1.05 -17.19 4.81
N TYR A 66 2.34 -17.23 5.16
CA TYR A 66 3.17 -18.43 4.97
C TYR A 66 2.67 -19.64 5.77
N LEU A 67 2.09 -19.41 6.96
CA LEU A 67 1.48 -20.49 7.76
C LEU A 67 0.19 -20.97 7.09
N LEU A 68 -0.66 -20.07 6.60
CA LEU A 68 -1.86 -20.45 5.87
C LEU A 68 -1.53 -21.29 4.62
N GLU A 69 -0.51 -20.89 3.86
CA GLU A 69 -0.02 -21.63 2.70
C GLU A 69 0.53 -23.01 3.09
N GLN A 70 1.27 -23.10 4.20
CA GLN A 70 1.81 -24.37 4.70
C GLN A 70 0.71 -25.39 5.06
N TYR A 71 -0.45 -24.93 5.52
CA TYR A 71 -1.58 -25.78 5.90
C TYR A 71 -2.74 -25.79 4.89
N GLN A 72 -2.54 -25.28 3.67
CA GLN A 72 -3.58 -25.12 2.66
C GLN A 72 -4.29 -26.43 2.25
N HIS A 73 -3.59 -27.56 2.37
CA HIS A 73 -4.12 -28.88 2.01
C HIS A 73 -4.91 -29.54 3.15
N SER A 74 -4.94 -28.92 4.34
CA SER A 74 -5.64 -29.46 5.49
C SER A 74 -7.09 -28.99 5.50
N GLN A 75 -8.01 -29.96 5.40
CA GLN A 75 -9.46 -29.69 5.38
C GLN A 75 -9.95 -28.95 6.63
N SER A 76 -9.27 -29.15 7.78
CA SER A 76 -9.62 -28.52 9.06
C SER A 76 -9.41 -27.00 9.09
N PHE A 77 -8.59 -26.44 8.20
CA PHE A 77 -8.30 -25.00 8.15
C PHE A 77 -8.95 -24.29 6.96
N LYS A 78 -9.66 -25.03 6.11
CA LYS A 78 -10.28 -24.48 4.90
C LYS A 78 -11.24 -23.32 5.21
N GLY A 79 -12.09 -23.47 6.23
CA GLY A 79 -13.01 -22.41 6.66
C GLY A 79 -12.30 -21.16 7.17
N ILE A 80 -11.23 -21.33 7.97
CA ILE A 80 -10.41 -20.21 8.46
C ILE A 80 -9.72 -19.49 7.30
N MET A 81 -9.25 -20.23 6.29
CA MET A 81 -8.62 -19.65 5.10
C MET A 81 -9.63 -18.86 4.27
N GLU A 82 -10.81 -19.41 4.00
CA GLU A 82 -11.88 -18.72 3.26
C GLU A 82 -12.29 -17.43 4.00
N GLU A 83 -12.57 -17.52 5.30
CA GLU A 83 -12.95 -16.37 6.11
C GLU A 83 -11.83 -15.31 6.18
N SER A 84 -10.55 -15.73 6.26
CA SER A 84 -9.42 -14.79 6.22
C SER A 84 -9.30 -14.07 4.87
N LYS A 85 -9.64 -14.73 3.76
CA LYS A 85 -9.62 -14.12 2.42
C LYS A 85 -10.72 -13.06 2.30
N ASP A 86 -11.92 -13.35 2.80
CA ASP A 86 -13.04 -12.40 2.77
C ASP A 86 -12.72 -11.13 3.57
N ILE A 87 -12.13 -11.30 4.76
CA ILE A 87 -11.70 -10.17 5.59
C ILE A 87 -10.60 -9.37 4.89
N ILE A 88 -9.65 -10.03 4.23
CA ILE A 88 -8.57 -9.34 3.51
C ILE A 88 -9.08 -8.58 2.29
N TRP A 89 -10.03 -9.16 1.55
CA TRP A 89 -10.70 -8.46 0.45
C TRP A 89 -11.37 -7.17 0.95
N TYR A 90 -12.05 -7.22 2.09
CA TYR A 90 -12.63 -6.04 2.72
C TYR A 90 -11.56 -5.02 3.15
N ILE A 91 -10.47 -5.47 3.79
CA ILE A 91 -9.35 -4.61 4.20
C ILE A 91 -8.72 -3.92 2.98
N GLN A 92 -8.50 -4.64 1.88
CA GLN A 92 -7.99 -4.08 0.63
C GLN A 92 -8.90 -2.96 0.12
N GLY A 93 -10.22 -3.20 0.06
CA GLY A 93 -11.18 -2.16 -0.32
C GLY A 93 -11.11 -0.93 0.58
N LYS A 94 -10.95 -1.09 1.90
CA LYS A 94 -10.80 0.05 2.82
C LYS A 94 -9.48 0.79 2.65
N LEU A 95 -8.38 0.07 2.40
CA LEU A 95 -7.08 0.69 2.14
C LEU A 95 -7.09 1.45 0.80
N LYS A 96 -7.76 0.92 -0.24
CA LYS A 96 -7.95 1.62 -1.52
C LYS A 96 -8.73 2.91 -1.34
N ASN A 97 -9.87 2.88 -0.64
CA ASN A 97 -10.64 4.09 -0.34
C ASN A 97 -9.85 5.13 0.47
N ARG A 98 -8.87 4.70 1.28
CA ARG A 98 -8.00 5.61 2.03
C ARG A 98 -7.01 6.34 1.09
N LEU A 99 -6.64 5.76 -0.04
CA LEU A 99 -5.76 6.42 -1.03
C LEU A 99 -6.40 7.67 -1.61
N ASP A 100 -7.73 7.69 -1.79
CA ASP A 100 -8.48 8.87 -2.24
C ASP A 100 -8.31 10.05 -1.29
N CYS A 101 -8.21 9.77 0.02
CA CYS A 101 -8.06 10.78 1.08
C CYS A 101 -6.61 11.19 1.34
N LEU A 102 -5.63 10.39 0.90
CA LEU A 102 -4.21 10.61 1.15
C LEU A 102 -3.60 11.43 0.01
N LEU A 103 -3.82 12.74 0.03
CA LEU A 103 -3.18 13.66 -0.92
C LEU A 103 -1.87 14.30 -0.40
N TYR A 104 -1.43 13.96 0.82
CA TYR A 104 -0.46 14.80 1.53
C TYR A 104 0.84 14.12 1.98
N ASN A 105 0.90 12.79 2.12
CA ASN A 105 2.14 12.08 2.51
C ASN A 105 2.52 10.98 1.51
N SER A 106 3.53 11.23 0.68
CA SER A 106 4.02 10.30 -0.35
C SER A 106 4.61 9.01 0.24
N GLU A 107 5.12 9.04 1.48
CA GLU A 107 5.67 7.87 2.15
C GLU A 107 4.57 6.93 2.65
N GLU A 108 3.55 7.48 3.29
CA GLU A 108 2.38 6.71 3.75
C GLU A 108 1.62 6.08 2.57
N ILE A 109 1.47 6.83 1.46
CA ILE A 109 0.86 6.30 0.23
C ILE A 109 1.71 5.16 -0.31
N SER A 110 3.04 5.35 -0.42
CA SER A 110 3.94 4.30 -0.91
C SER A 110 3.89 3.05 -0.03
N ALA A 111 3.87 3.21 1.29
CA ALA A 111 3.78 2.10 2.24
C ALA A 111 2.44 1.35 2.10
N THR A 112 1.33 2.09 1.97
CA THR A 112 -0.01 1.52 1.79
C THR A 112 -0.11 0.77 0.46
N LEU A 113 0.40 1.35 -0.63
CA LEU A 113 0.41 0.73 -1.96
C LEU A 113 1.24 -0.56 -1.98
N ASN A 114 2.44 -0.54 -1.40
CA ASN A 114 3.29 -1.74 -1.28
C ASN A 114 2.56 -2.84 -0.52
N LEU A 115 1.89 -2.50 0.57
CA LEU A 115 1.14 -3.46 1.37
C LEU A 115 -0.06 -4.05 0.61
N ILE A 116 -0.77 -3.24 -0.19
CA ILE A 116 -1.85 -3.75 -1.07
C ILE A 116 -1.30 -4.71 -2.12
N LEU A 117 -0.16 -4.39 -2.74
CA LEU A 117 0.51 -5.28 -3.70
C LEU A 117 0.97 -6.59 -3.05
N GLU A 118 1.52 -6.55 -1.83
CA GLU A 118 1.93 -7.74 -1.07
C GLU A 118 0.75 -8.66 -0.71
N LEU A 119 -0.45 -8.09 -0.54
CA LEU A 119 -1.68 -8.86 -0.31
C LEU A 119 -2.15 -9.64 -1.55
N GLY A 120 -1.61 -9.35 -2.74
CA GLY A 120 -1.81 -10.16 -3.96
C GLY A 120 -2.57 -9.46 -5.09
N GLU A 121 -2.68 -8.13 -5.06
CA GLU A 121 -3.25 -7.36 -6.17
C GLU A 121 -2.37 -7.39 -7.43
N VAL A 122 -2.99 -7.37 -8.60
CA VAL A 122 -2.29 -7.33 -9.88
C VAL A 122 -1.71 -5.94 -10.08
N LYS A 123 -0.38 -5.88 -10.25
CA LYS A 123 0.38 -4.63 -10.26
C LYS A 123 -0.07 -3.69 -11.39
N GLU A 124 -0.41 -4.23 -12.54
CA GLU A 124 -0.87 -3.48 -13.72
C GLU A 124 -2.26 -2.86 -13.51
N ASP A 125 -3.23 -3.65 -13.05
CA ASP A 125 -4.60 -3.19 -12.81
C ASP A 125 -4.62 -2.12 -11.71
N PHE A 126 -3.83 -2.35 -10.65
CA PHE A 126 -3.73 -1.43 -9.54
C PHE A 126 -3.01 -0.13 -9.88
N LEU A 127 -2.00 -0.17 -10.77
CA LEU A 127 -1.37 1.03 -11.31
C LEU A 127 -2.38 1.91 -12.05
N HIS A 128 -3.23 1.30 -12.87
CA HIS A 128 -4.25 2.03 -13.62
C HIS A 128 -5.29 2.66 -12.68
N GLU A 129 -5.76 1.92 -11.67
CA GLU A 129 -6.66 2.41 -10.64
C GLU A 129 -6.07 3.60 -9.87
N PHE A 130 -4.81 3.50 -9.44
CA PHE A 130 -4.11 4.58 -8.75
C PHE A 130 -3.94 5.84 -9.62
N LEU A 131 -3.64 5.66 -10.92
CA LEU A 131 -3.53 6.79 -11.85
C LEU A 131 -4.89 7.46 -12.11
N LEU A 132 -5.99 6.70 -12.12
CA LEU A 132 -7.34 7.27 -12.21
C LEU A 132 -7.67 8.14 -10.99
N ILE A 133 -7.40 7.65 -9.78
CA ILE A 133 -7.58 8.42 -8.53
C ILE A 133 -6.75 9.70 -8.58
N SER A 134 -5.48 9.59 -8.97
CA SER A 134 -4.57 10.74 -9.09
C SER A 134 -5.06 11.75 -10.14
N LYS A 135 -5.60 11.28 -11.27
CA LYS A 135 -6.19 12.12 -12.31
C LYS A 135 -7.40 12.89 -11.80
N ASP A 136 -8.29 12.23 -11.06
CA ASP A 136 -9.50 12.88 -10.54
C ASP A 136 -9.16 13.94 -9.50
N ASN A 137 -8.19 13.67 -8.63
CA ASN A 137 -7.67 14.66 -7.70
C ASN A 137 -7.06 15.88 -8.41
N LEU A 138 -6.24 15.65 -9.45
CA LEU A 138 -5.69 16.72 -10.29
C LEU A 138 -6.80 17.50 -11.00
N ASN A 139 -7.84 16.83 -11.52
CA ASN A 139 -8.99 17.48 -12.16
C ASN A 139 -9.77 18.36 -11.17
N GLN A 140 -9.95 17.94 -9.92
CA GLN A 140 -10.61 18.75 -8.90
C GLN A 140 -9.83 20.05 -8.62
N ILE A 141 -8.50 19.98 -8.56
CA ILE A 141 -7.66 21.19 -8.39
C ILE A 141 -7.77 22.09 -9.62
N LEU A 142 -7.77 21.50 -10.80
CA LEU A 142 -7.90 22.23 -12.06
C LEU A 142 -9.30 22.84 -12.26
N LEU A 143 -10.34 22.27 -11.65
CA LEU A 143 -11.66 22.90 -11.52
C LEU A 143 -11.61 24.07 -10.52
N LYS A 144 -11.00 23.91 -9.34
CA LYS A 144 -10.83 25.01 -8.38
C LYS A 144 -10.05 26.19 -8.96
N ILE A 145 -9.02 25.91 -9.78
CA ILE A 145 -8.31 26.94 -10.56
C ILE A 145 -9.33 27.65 -11.44
N LYS A 146 -10.10 26.92 -12.26
CA LYS A 146 -11.11 27.48 -13.16
C LYS A 146 -12.18 28.29 -12.42
N ASP A 147 -12.70 27.80 -11.30
CA ASP A 147 -13.79 28.44 -10.57
C ASP A 147 -13.31 29.74 -9.90
N ASN A 148 -12.09 29.76 -9.36
CA ASN A 148 -11.44 30.99 -8.90
C ASN A 148 -11.28 32.03 -10.03
N TYR A 149 -11.23 31.60 -11.29
CA TYR A 149 -11.22 32.47 -12.47
C TYR A 149 -12.62 32.82 -13.02
N LEU A 150 -13.66 32.07 -12.66
CA LEU A 150 -15.04 32.28 -13.13
C LEU A 150 -15.90 33.10 -12.15
N ILE A 151 -15.42 33.42 -10.94
CA ILE A 151 -16.03 34.42 -10.03
C ILE A 151 -15.76 35.86 -10.54
N GLU A 152 -15.66 36.04 -11.85
CA GLU A 152 -15.79 37.33 -12.52
C GLU A 152 -17.23 37.37 -13.06
N ASN A 153 -18.08 38.22 -12.47
CA ASN A 153 -18.91 39.13 -13.26
C ASN A 153 -19.57 40.25 -12.44
N ASP A 154 -19.71 40.14 -11.13
CA ASP A 154 -20.30 41.21 -10.33
C ASP A 154 -19.38 41.61 -9.17
N ASP A 155 -18.89 42.84 -9.26
CA ASP A 155 -18.34 43.66 -8.17
C ASP A 155 -16.89 43.44 -7.68
N ILE A 156 -16.11 44.50 -7.96
CA ILE A 156 -14.97 45.05 -7.20
C ILE A 156 -13.56 44.60 -7.63
N GLU A 157 -12.76 45.64 -7.93
CA GLU A 157 -11.32 45.72 -8.16
C GLU A 157 -10.48 45.19 -6.97
N ALA A 158 -10.70 43.95 -6.53
CA ALA A 158 -9.76 43.26 -5.66
C ALA A 158 -8.49 42.96 -6.48
N SER A 159 -7.37 43.50 -5.99
CA SER A 159 -6.09 43.65 -6.67
C SER A 159 -5.67 42.46 -7.54
N VAL A 160 -5.26 42.77 -8.77
CA VAL A 160 -4.67 41.85 -9.75
C VAL A 160 -3.55 41.01 -9.11
N ASP A 161 -2.79 41.58 -8.16
CA ASP A 161 -1.72 40.88 -7.42
C ASP A 161 -2.22 39.71 -6.56
N TYR A 162 -3.38 39.83 -5.89
CA TYR A 162 -3.93 38.73 -5.08
C TYR A 162 -4.50 37.58 -5.95
N LYS A 163 -5.02 37.90 -7.14
CA LYS A 163 -5.55 36.91 -8.09
C LYS A 163 -4.44 36.11 -8.76
N ILE A 164 -3.35 36.77 -9.16
CA ILE A 164 -2.16 36.11 -9.72
C ILE A 164 -1.52 35.19 -8.66
N PHE A 165 -1.44 35.66 -7.40
CA PHE A 165 -0.90 34.87 -6.28
C PHE A 165 -1.74 33.62 -5.97
N GLY A 166 -3.08 33.74 -5.97
CA GLY A 166 -3.98 32.59 -5.77
C GLY A 166 -3.88 31.53 -6.88
N CYS A 167 -3.63 31.95 -8.13
CA CYS A 167 -3.35 31.03 -9.22
C CYS A 167 -1.97 30.36 -9.09
N SER A 168 -0.93 31.10 -8.71
CA SER A 168 0.39 30.50 -8.51
C SER A 168 0.35 29.43 -7.42
N ASP A 169 -0.37 29.65 -6.32
CA ASP A 169 -0.50 28.68 -5.23
C ASP A 169 -1.22 27.39 -5.64
N LEU A 170 -2.32 27.51 -6.40
CA LEU A 170 -3.05 26.34 -6.89
C LEU A 170 -2.28 25.59 -7.98
N SER A 171 -1.56 26.31 -8.84
CA SER A 171 -0.69 25.71 -9.85
C SER A 171 0.50 24.99 -9.21
N CYS A 172 1.09 25.55 -8.16
CA CYS A 172 2.12 24.90 -7.35
C CYS A 172 1.59 23.63 -6.68
N LYS A 173 0.38 23.66 -6.09
CA LYS A 173 -0.27 22.47 -5.52
C LYS A 173 -0.52 21.37 -6.57
N TYR A 174 -0.95 21.76 -7.78
CA TYR A 174 -1.13 20.84 -8.89
C TYR A 174 0.18 20.15 -9.29
N LEU A 175 1.25 20.93 -9.45
CA LEU A 175 2.58 20.41 -9.81
C LEU A 175 3.18 19.55 -8.68
N ASP A 176 2.96 19.90 -7.41
CA ASP A 176 3.39 19.10 -6.26
C ASP A 176 2.71 17.73 -6.24
N ILE A 177 1.38 17.68 -6.44
CA ILE A 177 0.65 16.40 -6.50
C ILE A 177 1.08 15.57 -7.72
N LEU A 178 1.29 16.20 -8.88
CA LEU A 178 1.81 15.51 -10.05
C LEU A 178 3.21 14.92 -9.79
N SER A 179 4.11 15.72 -9.22
CA SER A 179 5.46 15.29 -8.85
C SER A 179 5.44 14.13 -7.86
N LYS A 180 4.60 14.21 -6.81
CA LYS A 180 4.39 13.13 -5.83
C LYS A 180 3.87 11.87 -6.49
N THR A 181 2.87 11.98 -7.37
CA THR A 181 2.30 10.84 -8.12
C THR A 181 3.37 10.15 -8.95
N ILE A 182 4.18 10.91 -9.70
CA ILE A 182 5.29 10.37 -10.51
C ILE A 182 6.32 9.65 -9.63
N ASN A 183 6.69 10.26 -8.50
CA ASN A 183 7.65 9.67 -7.57
C ASN A 183 7.14 8.36 -6.94
N ILE A 184 5.86 8.30 -6.60
CA ILE A 184 5.20 7.09 -6.07
C ILE A 184 5.19 6.00 -7.13
N VAL A 185 4.75 6.31 -8.35
CA VAL A 185 4.71 5.34 -9.45
C VAL A 185 6.11 4.78 -9.72
N ARG A 186 7.12 5.66 -9.75
CA ARG A 186 8.51 5.26 -9.95
C ARG A 186 9.03 4.37 -8.83
N ARG A 187 8.73 4.70 -7.57
CA ARG A 187 9.24 3.97 -6.40
C ARG A 187 8.56 2.60 -6.21
N VAL A 188 7.26 2.53 -6.43
CA VAL A 188 6.43 1.35 -6.13
C VAL A 188 6.32 0.43 -7.34
N PHE A 189 6.02 0.98 -8.52
CA PHE A 189 5.67 0.19 -9.69
C PHE A 189 6.85 -0.05 -10.66
N LEU A 190 7.76 0.92 -10.78
CA LEU A 190 8.93 0.83 -11.69
C LEU A 190 10.21 0.30 -11.02
N ARG A 191 10.10 -0.26 -9.80
CA ARG A 191 11.26 -0.77 -9.02
C ARG A 191 11.94 -2.00 -9.66
N GLU A 192 11.26 -2.67 -10.57
CA GLU A 192 11.77 -3.82 -11.33
C GLU A 192 11.87 -3.44 -12.80
N GLU A 193 13.03 -3.67 -13.42
CA GLU A 193 13.39 -3.26 -14.80
C GLU A 193 12.51 -3.87 -15.92
N VAL A 194 11.49 -4.67 -15.58
CA VAL A 194 10.90 -5.64 -16.53
C VAL A 194 9.52 -5.24 -17.08
N SER A 195 8.81 -4.24 -16.54
CA SER A 195 7.52 -3.84 -17.14
C SER A 195 7.67 -2.65 -18.11
N PHE A 196 7.96 -2.96 -19.38
CA PHE A 196 7.95 -2.00 -20.49
C PHE A 196 6.61 -1.20 -20.55
N CYS A 197 5.52 -1.81 -20.08
CA CYS A 197 4.19 -1.21 -20.03
C CYS A 197 4.10 -0.02 -19.04
N GLY A 198 4.65 -0.13 -17.83
CA GLY A 198 4.49 0.89 -16.79
C GLY A 198 5.09 2.25 -17.16
N SER A 199 6.22 2.25 -17.86
CA SER A 199 6.87 3.48 -18.34
C SER A 199 6.01 4.20 -19.39
N SER A 200 5.45 3.45 -20.36
CA SER A 200 4.58 4.00 -21.40
C SER A 200 3.25 4.54 -20.85
N VAL A 201 2.69 3.88 -19.84
CA VAL A 201 1.46 4.33 -19.16
C VAL A 201 1.72 5.62 -18.39
N LEU A 202 2.84 5.71 -17.68
CA LEU A 202 3.22 6.91 -16.94
C LEU A 202 3.52 8.09 -17.88
N THR A 203 4.22 7.87 -18.99
CA THR A 203 4.49 8.95 -19.96
C THR A 203 3.21 9.45 -20.61
N ASN A 204 2.31 8.55 -21.03
CA ASN A 204 0.99 8.93 -21.56
C ASN A 204 0.14 9.69 -20.54
N PHE A 205 0.20 9.28 -19.27
CA PHE A 205 -0.48 9.98 -18.18
C PHE A 205 0.07 11.41 -18.02
N VAL A 206 1.39 11.56 -17.88
CA VAL A 206 2.04 12.85 -17.67
C VAL A 206 1.82 13.79 -18.86
N THR A 207 1.97 13.31 -20.10
CA THR A 207 1.73 14.13 -21.30
C THR A 207 0.28 14.59 -21.39
N THR A 208 -0.69 13.72 -21.10
CA THR A 208 -2.12 14.07 -21.11
C THR A 208 -2.46 15.12 -20.05
N ILE A 209 -1.91 14.97 -18.84
CA ILE A 209 -2.15 15.88 -17.72
C ILE A 209 -1.50 17.25 -17.97
N LEU A 210 -0.24 17.29 -18.41
CA LEU A 210 0.47 18.52 -18.74
C LEU A 210 -0.17 19.26 -19.91
N ALA A 211 -0.61 18.54 -20.96
CA ALA A 211 -1.33 19.14 -22.07
C ALA A 211 -2.60 19.87 -21.59
N ARG A 212 -3.37 19.26 -20.68
CA ARG A 212 -4.57 19.88 -20.10
C ARG A 212 -4.27 21.12 -19.27
N LEU A 213 -3.22 21.09 -18.45
CA LEU A 213 -2.79 22.25 -17.69
C LEU A 213 -2.38 23.39 -18.64
N PHE A 214 -1.58 23.07 -19.66
CA PHE A 214 -1.09 24.05 -20.63
C PHE A 214 -2.23 24.67 -21.46
N THR A 215 -3.15 23.87 -22.00
CA THR A 215 -4.33 24.39 -22.72
C THR A 215 -5.12 25.35 -21.85
N ARG A 216 -5.30 25.06 -20.55
CA ARG A 216 -6.05 25.95 -19.66
C ARG A 216 -5.28 27.21 -19.29
N LEU A 217 -3.97 27.13 -19.03
CA LEU A 217 -3.14 28.31 -18.78
C LEU A 217 -3.07 29.21 -20.01
N VAL A 218 -2.96 28.66 -21.22
CA VAL A 218 -2.99 29.44 -22.47
C VAL A 218 -4.34 30.12 -22.67
N LEU A 219 -5.46 29.45 -22.40
CA LEU A 219 -6.79 30.06 -22.43
C LEU A 219 -6.93 31.21 -21.42
N ILE A 220 -6.34 31.07 -20.22
CA ILE A 220 -6.31 32.13 -19.21
C ILE A 220 -5.49 33.32 -19.72
N ILE A 221 -4.28 33.09 -20.22
CA ILE A 221 -3.37 34.15 -20.71
C ILE A 221 -3.99 34.90 -21.90
N TRP A 222 -4.62 34.20 -22.85
CA TRP A 222 -5.28 34.83 -24.00
C TRP A 222 -6.49 35.69 -23.56
N LYS A 223 -7.22 35.32 -22.51
CA LYS A 223 -8.35 36.15 -22.05
C LYS A 223 -7.92 37.53 -21.51
N TYR A 224 -6.65 37.72 -21.18
CA TYR A 224 -6.08 38.98 -20.64
C TYR A 224 -5.23 39.78 -21.66
N PHE A 225 -5.13 39.32 -22.92
CA PHE A 225 -4.44 40.00 -24.04
C PHE A 225 -5.41 40.27 -25.19
#